data_AF-A0A813GAW2-F1
#
_entry.id   AF-A0A813GAW2-F1
#
_cell.length_a   1.000
_cell.length_b   1.000
_cell.length_c   1.000
_cell.angle_alpha   90.00
_cell.angle_beta   90.00
_cell.angle_gamma   90.00
#
_symmetry.space_group_name_H-M   'P 1'
#
loop_
_entity.id
_entity.type
_entity.pdbx_description
1 polymer ?
#
loop_
_entity_poly.entity_id
_entity_poly.type
_entity_poly.pdbx_seq_one_letter_code
_entity_poly.pdbx_strand_id
1 'polypeptide(L)'
;VVVRLLPPEITEEELVATVPETHLQRSTWRSFQVGKRYKGEAKPSMNSRCYFLFEIEEHAEDFIKDYHGHQFVDSLGETFRAVTCFAPYAKVPRRKAQKDPRDGTIADDATYKEFLDLLANPAQFEAPPNPREKVSGVTETPLMLYMKSRAEERWKRWEKREKERKKW
;
A
#
# COMPACT_ATOMS: atom_id res chain seq x y z
N VAL A 1 -16.90 8.91 -20.71
CA VAL A 1 -17.38 9.96 -19.80
C VAL A 1 -17.24 9.50 -18.36
N VAL A 2 -17.00 10.42 -17.42
CA VAL A 2 -17.01 10.15 -15.97
C VAL A 2 -18.00 11.07 -15.27
N VAL A 3 -18.78 10.50 -14.37
CA VAL A 3 -19.66 11.20 -13.43
C VAL A 3 -18.96 11.20 -12.06
N ARG A 4 -18.68 12.38 -11.52
CA ARG A 4 -17.94 12.60 -10.26
C ARG A 4 -18.79 13.37 -9.26
N LEU A 5 -18.28 13.46 -8.03
CA LEU A 5 -18.95 14.16 -6.90
C LEU A 5 -20.32 13.57 -6.57
N LEU A 6 -20.45 12.26 -6.71
CA LEU A 6 -21.65 11.55 -6.26
C LEU A 6 -21.61 11.36 -4.74
N PRO A 7 -22.77 11.14 -4.09
CA PRO A 7 -22.81 10.80 -2.68
C PRO A 7 -21.94 9.58 -2.37
N PRO A 8 -21.25 9.54 -1.22
CA PRO A 8 -20.35 8.43 -0.88
C PRO A 8 -21.08 7.10 -0.63
N GLU A 9 -22.35 7.14 -0.26
CA GLU A 9 -23.17 5.95 0.07
C GLU A 9 -24.10 5.50 -1.07
N ILE A 10 -24.13 6.22 -2.19
CA ILE A 10 -24.98 5.86 -3.34
C ILE A 10 -24.58 4.51 -3.92
N THR A 11 -25.57 3.73 -4.35
CA THR A 11 -25.38 2.46 -5.06
C THR A 11 -25.34 2.67 -6.58
N GLU A 12 -24.81 1.68 -7.30
CA GLU A 12 -24.83 1.72 -8.77
C GLU A 12 -26.27 1.74 -9.31
N GLU A 13 -27.18 0.99 -8.68
CA GLU A 13 -28.57 0.85 -9.09
C GLU A 13 -29.34 2.17 -8.99
N GLU A 14 -29.17 2.89 -7.86
CA GLU A 14 -29.77 4.21 -7.66
C GLU A 14 -29.28 5.22 -8.69
N LEU A 15 -27.98 5.22 -8.99
CA LEU A 15 -27.43 6.10 -10.01
C LEU A 15 -27.95 5.75 -11.42
N VAL A 16 -28.09 4.47 -11.72
CA VAL A 16 -28.61 4.04 -13.03
C VAL A 16 -30.07 4.43 -13.18
N ALA A 17 -30.85 4.36 -12.10
CA ALA A 17 -32.25 4.78 -12.10
C ALA A 17 -32.44 6.29 -12.38
N THR A 18 -31.47 7.13 -12.03
CA THR A 18 -31.53 8.58 -12.32
C THR A 18 -31.08 8.95 -13.73
N VAL A 19 -30.34 8.08 -14.41
CA VAL A 19 -29.86 8.32 -15.78
C VAL A 19 -30.97 8.00 -16.78
N PRO A 20 -31.27 8.90 -17.75
CA PRO A 20 -32.25 8.61 -18.79
C PRO A 20 -31.92 7.33 -19.58
N GLU A 21 -32.94 6.51 -19.85
CA GLU A 21 -32.76 5.22 -20.52
C GLU A 21 -32.11 5.35 -21.91
N THR A 22 -32.38 6.45 -22.61
CA THR A 22 -31.76 6.79 -23.91
C THR A 22 -30.24 6.82 -23.84
N HIS A 23 -29.68 7.38 -22.77
CA HIS A 23 -28.24 7.46 -22.55
C HIS A 23 -27.66 6.11 -22.11
N LEU A 24 -28.42 5.33 -21.33
CA LEU A 24 -28.01 3.98 -20.92
C LEU A 24 -27.90 3.03 -22.12
N GLN A 25 -28.88 3.04 -23.03
CA GLN A 25 -28.89 2.20 -24.23
C GLN A 25 -27.73 2.53 -25.19
N ARG A 26 -27.29 3.80 -25.22
CA ARG A 26 -26.12 4.26 -26.00
C ARG A 26 -24.77 3.95 -25.34
N SER A 27 -24.79 3.47 -24.10
CA SER A 27 -23.58 3.14 -23.35
C SER A 27 -23.23 1.65 -23.47
N THR A 28 -22.05 1.34 -23.98
CA THR A 28 -21.59 -0.06 -24.19
C THR A 28 -21.00 -0.66 -22.91
N TRP A 29 -20.45 0.18 -22.05
CA TRP A 29 -19.78 -0.24 -20.81
C TRP A 29 -19.94 0.81 -19.72
N ARG A 30 -20.05 0.32 -18.49
CA ARG A 30 -20.04 1.16 -17.30
C ARG A 30 -19.24 0.51 -16.18
N SER A 31 -18.70 1.34 -15.30
CA SER A 31 -18.07 0.88 -14.06
C SER A 31 -18.30 1.87 -12.95
N PHE A 32 -18.92 1.38 -11.88
CA PHE A 32 -19.12 2.12 -10.66
C PHE A 32 -17.95 1.93 -9.70
N GLN A 33 -17.56 3.01 -9.03
CA GLN A 33 -16.56 3.03 -7.98
C GLN A 33 -17.20 3.64 -6.74
N VAL A 34 -17.44 2.78 -5.75
CA VAL A 34 -18.07 3.17 -4.48
C VAL A 34 -17.17 4.17 -3.74
N GLY A 35 -17.80 5.21 -3.21
CA GLY A 35 -17.19 6.17 -2.32
C GLY A 35 -16.96 5.61 -0.92
N LYS A 36 -16.45 6.45 -0.04
CA LYS A 36 -16.24 6.15 1.37
C LYS A 36 -16.55 7.39 2.19
N ARG A 37 -17.41 7.25 3.20
CA ARG A 37 -17.63 8.33 4.16
C ARG A 37 -16.40 8.52 5.05
N TYR A 38 -16.22 9.73 5.55
CA TYR A 38 -15.17 10.06 6.51
C TYR A 38 -15.26 9.15 7.74
N LYS A 39 -14.15 8.51 8.11
CA LYS A 39 -14.04 7.68 9.34
C LYS A 39 -12.88 8.09 10.25
N GLY A 40 -12.20 9.20 9.94
CA GLY A 40 -11.03 9.72 10.67
C GLY A 40 -9.95 10.24 9.73
N GLU A 41 -8.90 10.87 10.28
CA GLU A 41 -7.78 11.47 9.53
C GLU A 41 -7.14 10.48 8.54
N ALA A 42 -6.95 9.23 8.97
CA ALA A 42 -6.37 8.17 8.14
C ALA A 42 -7.32 7.63 7.05
N LYS A 43 -8.62 7.96 7.10
CA LYS A 43 -9.67 7.51 6.17
C LYS A 43 -10.54 8.70 5.75
N PRO A 44 -10.00 9.58 4.89
CA PRO A 44 -10.71 10.76 4.43
C PRO A 44 -11.97 10.38 3.64
N SER A 45 -12.89 11.35 3.54
CA SER A 45 -14.08 11.18 2.70
C SER A 45 -13.70 11.07 1.23
N MET A 46 -14.33 10.16 0.52
CA MET A 46 -14.21 9.95 -0.91
C MET A 46 -15.58 9.85 -1.54
N ASN A 47 -15.87 10.70 -2.52
CA ASN A 47 -17.10 10.61 -3.29
C ASN A 47 -17.12 9.38 -4.20
N SER A 48 -18.32 8.88 -4.48
CA SER A 48 -18.52 7.85 -5.49
C SER A 48 -18.30 8.45 -6.89
N ARG A 49 -17.97 7.58 -7.84
CA ARG A 49 -17.81 7.97 -9.26
C ARG A 49 -18.24 6.84 -10.18
N CYS A 50 -18.78 7.18 -11.33
CA CYS A 50 -19.18 6.23 -12.34
C CYS A 50 -18.54 6.56 -13.69
N TYR A 51 -18.05 5.55 -14.39
CA TYR A 51 -17.52 5.68 -15.75
C TYR A 51 -18.53 5.10 -16.73
N PHE A 52 -18.75 5.81 -17.83
CA PHE A 52 -19.57 5.37 -18.95
C PHE A 52 -18.73 5.42 -20.23
N LEU A 53 -18.80 4.36 -21.02
CA LEU A 53 -18.28 4.30 -22.37
C LEU A 53 -19.44 4.43 -23.35
N PHE A 54 -19.34 5.39 -24.25
CA PHE A 54 -20.25 5.57 -25.37
C PHE A 54 -19.55 5.14 -26.65
N GLU A 55 -20.30 4.63 -27.62
CA GLU A 55 -19.77 4.25 -28.93
C GLU A 55 -19.39 5.47 -29.79
N ILE A 56 -20.18 6.54 -29.65
CA ILE A 56 -20.05 7.77 -30.43
C ILE A 56 -19.77 8.94 -29.49
N GLU A 57 -18.88 9.83 -29.91
CA GLU A 57 -18.47 11.01 -29.14
C GLU A 57 -19.63 12.02 -28.94
N GLU A 58 -20.46 12.22 -29.96
CA GLU A 58 -21.64 13.10 -29.88
C GLU A 58 -22.59 12.68 -28.75
N HIS A 59 -22.83 11.38 -28.59
CA HIS A 59 -23.64 10.86 -27.49
C HIS A 59 -23.02 11.10 -26.12
N ALA A 60 -21.68 11.07 -26.04
CA ALA A 60 -20.97 11.41 -24.81
C ALA A 60 -21.12 12.91 -24.48
N GLU A 61 -21.06 13.80 -25.47
CA GLU A 61 -21.29 15.23 -25.28
C GLU A 61 -22.71 15.54 -24.85
N ASP A 62 -23.71 14.94 -25.50
CA ASP A 62 -25.12 15.09 -25.15
C ASP A 62 -25.36 14.69 -23.69
N PHE A 63 -24.84 13.52 -23.30
CA PHE A 63 -24.93 13.06 -21.91
C PHE A 63 -24.24 14.00 -20.92
N ILE A 64 -23.09 14.58 -21.28
CA ILE A 64 -22.42 15.59 -20.45
C ILE A 64 -23.32 16.82 -20.29
N LYS A 65 -23.90 17.35 -21.37
CA LYS A 65 -24.76 18.53 -21.33
C LYS A 65 -26.02 18.30 -20.48
N ASP A 66 -26.65 17.15 -20.66
CA ASP A 66 -27.93 16.82 -20.00
C ASP A 66 -27.75 16.49 -18.51
N TYR A 67 -26.70 15.74 -18.17
CA TYR A 67 -26.53 15.17 -16.84
C TYR A 67 -25.59 15.97 -15.94
N HIS A 68 -24.84 16.93 -16.49
CA HIS A 68 -23.97 17.78 -15.68
C HIS A 68 -24.79 18.65 -14.73
N GLY A 69 -24.44 18.59 -13.45
CA GLY A 69 -25.11 19.37 -12.42
C GLY A 69 -26.33 18.72 -11.80
N HIS A 70 -26.62 17.44 -12.10
CA HIS A 70 -27.67 16.67 -11.43
C HIS A 70 -27.45 16.66 -9.90
N GLN A 71 -28.51 16.92 -9.14
CA GLN A 71 -28.44 17.03 -7.69
C GLN A 71 -28.86 15.73 -7.01
N PHE A 72 -28.02 15.23 -6.13
CA PHE A 72 -28.29 14.10 -5.25
C PHE A 72 -28.43 14.57 -3.82
N VAL A 73 -29.28 13.87 -3.06
CA VAL A 73 -29.44 14.09 -1.62
C VAL A 73 -29.10 12.78 -0.93
N ASP A 74 -28.15 12.83 -0.01
CA ASP A 74 -27.77 11.68 0.79
C ASP A 74 -28.80 11.40 1.90
N SER A 75 -28.75 10.22 2.51
CA SER A 75 -29.60 9.80 3.63
C SER A 75 -29.57 10.79 4.82
N LEU A 76 -28.48 11.55 4.93
CA LEU A 76 -28.23 12.53 5.98
C LEU A 76 -28.55 13.98 5.56
N GLY A 77 -29.15 14.16 4.39
CA GLY A 77 -29.57 15.47 3.88
C GLY A 77 -28.45 16.32 3.29
N GLU A 78 -27.24 15.79 3.15
CA GLU A 78 -26.16 16.46 2.42
C GLU A 78 -26.48 16.45 0.92
N THR A 79 -26.38 17.63 0.29
CA THR A 79 -26.62 17.77 -1.15
C THR A 79 -25.32 17.67 -1.93
N PHE A 80 -25.30 16.80 -2.93
CA PHE A 80 -24.16 16.62 -3.84
C PHE A 80 -24.57 17.00 -5.25
N ARG A 81 -23.69 17.71 -5.97
CA ARG A 81 -23.91 18.08 -7.36
C ARG A 81 -22.97 17.30 -8.26
N ALA A 82 -23.53 16.41 -9.07
CA ALA A 82 -22.76 15.56 -9.95
C ALA A 82 -22.08 16.38 -11.04
N VAL A 83 -20.80 16.08 -11.27
CA VAL A 83 -20.00 16.68 -12.34
C VAL A 83 -19.74 15.62 -13.38
N THR A 84 -20.36 15.78 -14.53
CA THR A 84 -20.18 14.93 -15.69
C THR A 84 -19.19 15.60 -16.64
N CYS A 85 -18.14 14.87 -17.02
CA CYS A 85 -17.13 15.35 -17.96
C CYS A 85 -16.43 14.19 -18.69
N PHE A 86 -15.61 14.50 -19.69
CA PHE A 86 -14.76 13.48 -20.31
C PHE A 86 -13.80 12.86 -19.29
N ALA A 87 -13.59 11.55 -19.44
CA ALA A 87 -12.64 10.85 -18.58
C ALA A 87 -11.21 11.26 -18.97
N PRO A 88 -10.33 11.57 -18.01
CA PRO A 88 -8.92 11.89 -18.30
C PRO A 88 -8.20 10.73 -19.01
N TYR A 89 -8.68 9.52 -18.75
CA TYR A 89 -8.21 8.30 -19.39
C TYR A 89 -9.38 7.60 -20.05
N ALA A 90 -9.35 7.50 -21.38
CA ALA A 90 -10.45 6.98 -22.19
C ALA A 90 -10.43 5.45 -22.38
N LYS A 91 -9.35 4.76 -21.98
CA LYS A 91 -9.26 3.30 -22.17
C LYS A 91 -10.07 2.57 -21.11
N VAL A 92 -10.77 1.54 -21.57
CA VAL A 92 -11.57 0.63 -20.73
C VAL A 92 -10.80 -0.66 -20.47
N PRO A 93 -10.89 -1.27 -19.28
CA PRO A 93 -10.29 -2.56 -19.00
C PRO A 93 -10.72 -3.62 -20.03
N ARG A 94 -9.76 -4.34 -20.60
CA ARG A 94 -10.05 -5.43 -21.54
C ARG A 94 -10.71 -6.59 -20.80
N ARG A 95 -11.82 -7.11 -21.35
CA ARG A 95 -12.58 -8.24 -20.75
C ARG A 95 -11.76 -9.52 -20.58
N LYS A 96 -10.70 -9.69 -21.37
CA LYS A 96 -9.74 -10.80 -21.22
C LYS A 96 -8.38 -10.20 -20.90
N ALA A 97 -7.88 -10.48 -19.71
CA ALA A 97 -6.46 -10.32 -19.44
C ALA A 97 -5.72 -11.24 -20.42
N GLN A 98 -4.74 -10.69 -21.12
CA GLN A 98 -3.84 -11.52 -21.91
C GLN A 98 -3.15 -12.46 -20.92
N LYS A 99 -3.43 -13.76 -21.02
CA LYS A 99 -2.78 -14.75 -20.18
C LYS A 99 -1.28 -14.70 -20.48
N ASP A 100 -0.46 -14.60 -19.46
CA ASP A 100 0.99 -14.58 -19.63
C ASP A 100 1.41 -15.90 -20.32
N PRO A 101 2.16 -15.85 -21.44
CA PRO A 101 2.67 -17.06 -22.09
C PRO A 101 3.52 -17.95 -21.18
N ARG A 102 4.08 -17.38 -20.10
CA ARG A 102 4.90 -18.08 -19.09
C ARG A 102 4.08 -18.49 -17.85
N ASP A 103 2.77 -18.24 -17.84
CA ASP A 103 1.91 -18.70 -16.75
C ASP A 103 1.88 -20.24 -16.71
N GLY A 104 2.25 -20.81 -15.56
CA GLY A 104 2.33 -22.27 -15.38
C GLY A 104 3.62 -22.94 -15.86
N THR A 105 4.62 -22.20 -16.38
CA THR A 105 5.91 -22.79 -16.81
C THR A 105 6.96 -22.85 -15.70
N ILE A 106 6.60 -22.56 -14.44
CA ILE A 106 7.54 -22.60 -13.31
C ILE A 106 8.13 -24.00 -13.12
N ALA A 107 7.36 -25.04 -13.39
CA ALA A 107 7.81 -26.43 -13.29
C ALA A 107 8.94 -26.77 -14.28
N ASP A 108 9.08 -26.02 -15.37
CA ASP A 108 10.10 -26.24 -16.39
C ASP A 108 11.41 -25.48 -16.09
N ASP A 109 11.36 -24.44 -15.25
CA ASP A 109 12.50 -23.59 -14.90
C ASP A 109 13.61 -24.38 -14.20
N ALA A 110 14.84 -24.24 -14.69
CA ALA A 110 16.02 -24.89 -14.13
C ALA A 110 16.25 -24.45 -12.68
N THR A 111 16.02 -23.17 -12.38
CA THR A 111 16.21 -22.61 -11.04
C THR A 111 15.21 -23.21 -10.05
N TYR A 112 13.99 -23.46 -10.49
CA TYR A 112 12.95 -24.08 -9.66
C TYR A 112 13.26 -25.56 -9.40
N LYS A 113 13.78 -26.28 -10.40
CA LYS A 113 14.22 -27.67 -10.23
C LYS A 113 15.41 -27.78 -9.27
N GLU A 114 16.42 -26.94 -9.42
CA GLU A 114 17.55 -26.86 -8.49
C GLU A 114 17.06 -26.57 -7.06
N PHE A 115 16.09 -25.68 -6.90
CA PHE A 115 15.47 -25.42 -5.60
C PHE A 115 14.75 -26.64 -5.03
N LEU A 116 13.99 -27.39 -5.85
CA LEU A 116 13.34 -28.62 -5.41
C LEU A 116 14.36 -29.70 -5.03
N ASP A 117 15.48 -29.79 -5.75
CA ASP A 117 16.57 -30.72 -5.45
C ASP A 117 17.26 -30.34 -4.13
N LEU A 118 17.49 -29.04 -3.89
CA LEU A 118 17.99 -28.52 -2.60
C LEU A 118 16.99 -28.73 -1.45
N LEU A 119 15.69 -28.68 -1.71
CA LEU A 119 14.65 -28.94 -0.71
C LEU A 119 14.58 -30.43 -0.35
N ALA A 120 14.70 -31.30 -1.36
CA ALA A 120 14.65 -32.77 -1.19
C ALA A 120 15.94 -33.31 -0.56
N ASN A 121 17.08 -32.75 -0.95
CA ASN A 121 18.38 -33.00 -0.35
C ASN A 121 18.84 -31.70 0.30
N PRO A 122 18.39 -31.40 1.54
CA PRO A 122 18.93 -30.26 2.26
C PRO A 122 20.43 -30.49 2.42
N ALA A 123 21.22 -29.86 1.56
CA ALA A 123 22.63 -29.67 1.81
C ALA A 123 22.71 -29.05 3.21
N GLN A 124 23.68 -29.50 4.02
CA GLN A 124 23.93 -28.89 5.32
C GLN A 124 24.21 -27.41 5.09
N PHE A 125 23.16 -26.60 5.16
CA PHE A 125 23.25 -25.16 5.18
C PHE A 125 23.81 -24.82 6.54
N GLU A 126 25.13 -24.74 6.62
CA GLU A 126 25.78 -24.10 7.76
C GLU A 126 25.39 -22.62 7.72
N ALA A 127 24.35 -22.29 8.49
CA ALA A 127 23.98 -20.90 8.69
C ALA A 127 25.24 -20.13 9.13
N PRO A 128 25.53 -18.96 8.53
CA PRO A 128 26.61 -18.11 9.00
C PRO A 128 26.47 -17.93 10.52
N PRO A 129 27.58 -18.00 11.28
CA PRO A 129 27.52 -17.96 12.74
C PRO A 129 26.67 -16.78 13.17
N ASN A 130 25.59 -17.09 13.90
CA ASN A 130 24.63 -16.09 14.32
C ASN A 130 25.38 -15.07 15.18
N PRO A 131 25.41 -13.76 14.82
CA PRO A 131 26.15 -12.75 15.57
C PRO A 131 25.62 -12.55 17.01
N ARG A 132 24.51 -13.22 17.38
CA ARG A 132 23.97 -13.27 18.75
C ARG A 132 24.44 -14.47 19.57
N GLU A 133 25.06 -15.48 18.97
CA GLU A 133 25.64 -16.58 19.73
C GLU A 133 26.90 -16.11 20.44
N LYS A 134 26.88 -16.15 21.76
CA LYS A 134 28.02 -15.79 22.60
C LYS A 134 29.13 -16.79 22.31
N VAL A 135 30.16 -16.36 21.59
CA VAL A 135 31.39 -17.13 21.41
C VAL A 135 32.00 -17.37 22.81
N SER A 136 31.82 -18.56 23.35
CA SER A 136 32.37 -18.94 24.65
C SER A 136 33.88 -19.09 24.51
N GLY A 137 34.62 -18.01 24.77
CA GLY A 137 36.09 -18.06 24.74
C GLY A 137 36.82 -16.72 24.66
N VAL A 138 36.18 -15.61 24.30
CA VAL A 138 36.86 -14.29 24.28
C VAL A 138 36.52 -13.53 25.55
N THR A 139 37.15 -13.95 26.66
CA THR A 139 36.86 -13.43 28.00
C THR A 139 37.60 -12.14 28.34
N GLU A 140 38.66 -11.75 27.61
CA GLU A 140 39.41 -10.53 27.91
C GLU A 140 39.84 -9.78 26.65
N THR A 141 39.15 -8.67 26.34
CA THR A 141 39.55 -7.78 25.25
C THR A 141 40.63 -6.80 25.74
N PRO A 142 41.51 -6.31 24.83
CA PRO A 142 42.51 -5.28 25.17
C PRO A 142 41.91 -4.04 25.85
N LEU A 143 40.68 -3.67 25.49
CA LEU A 143 39.95 -2.57 26.13
C LEU A 143 39.58 -2.88 27.59
N MET A 144 39.15 -4.11 27.90
CA MET A 144 38.87 -4.50 29.29
C MET A 144 40.15 -4.53 30.14
N LEU A 145 41.28 -4.98 29.58
CA LEU A 145 42.58 -4.92 30.26
C LEU A 145 43.00 -3.47 30.55
N TYR A 146 42.80 -2.56 29.59
CA TYR A 146 43.05 -1.13 29.76
C TYR A 146 42.13 -0.50 30.82
N MET A 147 40.86 -0.89 30.88
CA MET A 147 39.93 -0.39 31.90
C MET A 147 40.30 -0.86 33.31
N LYS A 148 40.72 -2.12 33.46
CA LYS A 148 41.20 -2.67 34.74
C LYS A 148 42.46 -1.93 35.22
N SER A 149 43.46 -1.75 34.36
CA SER A 149 44.70 -1.05 34.74
C SER A 149 44.45 0.41 35.11
N ARG A 150 43.58 1.11 34.37
CA ARG A 150 43.21 2.50 34.67
C ARG A 150 42.45 2.64 36.00
N ALA A 151 41.64 1.64 36.36
CA ALA A 151 40.93 1.60 37.64
C ALA A 151 41.92 1.42 38.81
N GLU A 152 42.89 0.53 38.68
CA GLU A 152 43.95 0.32 39.68
C GLU A 152 44.82 1.56 39.89
N GLU A 153 45.20 2.26 38.82
CA GLU A 153 45.95 3.52 38.92
C GLU A 153 45.18 4.59 39.70
N ARG A 154 43.86 4.70 39.44
CA ARG A 154 42.99 5.63 40.17
C ARG A 154 42.90 5.26 41.64
N TRP A 155 42.77 3.96 41.96
CA TRP A 155 42.77 3.46 43.33
C TRP A 155 44.07 3.80 44.06
N LYS A 156 45.22 3.51 43.45
CA LYS A 156 46.55 3.85 44.00
C LYS A 156 46.71 5.36 44.23
N ARG A 157 46.23 6.20 43.31
CA ARG A 157 46.24 7.67 43.46
C ARG A 157 45.32 8.17 44.58
N TRP A 158 44.19 7.50 44.80
CA TRP A 158 43.29 7.81 45.91
C TRP A 158 43.92 7.41 47.25
N GLU A 159 44.49 6.21 47.32
CA GLU A 159 45.15 5.70 48.53
C GLU A 159 46.35 6.55 48.94
N LYS A 160 47.15 7.02 47.97
CA LYS A 160 48.24 7.96 48.22
C LYS A 160 47.73 9.28 48.84
N ARG A 161 46.66 9.84 48.27
CA ARG A 161 46.04 11.07 48.78
C ARG A 161 45.43 10.90 50.18
N GLU A 162 44.81 9.76 50.45
CA GLU A 162 44.31 9.41 51.79
C GLU A 162 45.43 9.31 52.82
N LYS A 163 46.55 8.66 52.48
CA LYS A 163 47.73 8.57 53.35
C LYS A 163 48.37 9.93 53.62
N GLU A 164 48.44 10.79 52.61
CA GLU A 164 48.92 12.17 52.77
C GLU A 164 47.98 13.00 53.65
N ARG A 165 46.65 12.82 53.52
CA ARG A 165 45.64 13.50 54.34
C ARG A 165 45.64 13.07 55.81
N LYS A 166 46.03 11.82 56.11
CA LYS A 166 46.18 11.30 57.48
C LYS A 166 47.53 11.64 58.14
N LYS A 167 48.47 12.22 57.38
CA LYS A 167 49.80 12.60 57.85
C LYS A 167 49.87 14.05 58.36
N TRP A 168 48.81 14.82 58.14
CA TRP A 168 48.54 16.13 58.72
C TRP A 168 47.38 16.02 59.71
#